data_AF-A0A1Z8P3M2-F1
#
_entry.id   AF-A0A1Z8P3M2-F1
#
_cell.length_a   1.000
_cell.length_b   1.000
_cell.length_c   1.000
_cell.angle_alpha   90.00
_cell.angle_beta   90.00
_cell.angle_gamma   90.00
#
_symmetry.space_group_name_H-M   'P 1'
#
loop_
_entity.id
_entity.type
_entity.pdbx_description
1 polymer ?
#
loop_
_entity_poly.entity_id
_entity_poly.type
_entity_poly.pdbx_seq_one_letter_code
_entity_poly.pdbx_strand_id
1 'polypeptide(L)'
;MKILLIALSIVFLNIVSAQAQAPQQPPITALPETPGGQEQAEPSEAMRSLIRDISRYARRYNKYFSIVTEGGLDILEKTDQVDATRSSPANTYIRTIDGINILGLNYHPPIDGKKEIETEKKSKDNMLRLANLAKKRGLKIFVTDYYANSRIAQKAYRFNLSKGFIPFTAESLGSDYTFDRIPSFPSRPINENPKNMIGLKSVKNFVQITDSSNYDRQQDFVIELSNTNFDVVVIDVFHKGRQPFKKAAIQGMKFKKLGARRLVFAYMNIGAAESYRYYWKDRWKEGQPAFISSATPGNPDKYYVEFWRPSWKKIITGNTSSYIYGIIQQGFDGVVLGGVDNYKFFDSGG
;
A
#
# COMPACT_ATOMS: atom_id res chain seq x y z
N MET A 1 5.79 20.45 -83.97
CA MET A 1 5.35 19.11 -84.42
C MET A 1 6.30 18.04 -83.86
N LYS A 2 5.90 17.42 -82.75
CA LYS A 2 6.19 16.06 -82.28
C LYS A 2 5.79 16.01 -80.81
N ILE A 3 4.59 15.49 -80.61
CA ILE A 3 3.98 15.13 -79.33
C ILE A 3 4.68 13.85 -78.87
N LEU A 4 5.17 13.81 -77.64
CA LEU A 4 5.60 12.58 -76.99
C LEU A 4 4.84 12.47 -75.66
N LEU A 5 3.83 11.59 -75.64
CA LEU A 5 3.18 11.09 -74.43
C LEU A 5 4.19 10.26 -73.64
N ILE A 6 4.34 10.55 -72.35
CA ILE A 6 4.87 9.59 -71.38
C ILE A 6 3.91 9.55 -70.19
N ALA A 7 3.49 8.34 -69.87
CA ALA A 7 2.43 7.99 -68.94
C ALA A 7 2.73 8.41 -67.50
N LEU A 8 1.71 8.95 -66.82
CA LEU A 8 1.70 9.17 -65.37
C LEU A 8 1.47 7.83 -64.67
N SER A 9 2.48 7.30 -63.98
CA SER A 9 2.31 6.24 -63.00
C SER A 9 2.17 6.87 -61.61
N ILE A 10 0.96 6.84 -61.07
CA ILE A 10 0.66 7.23 -59.69
C ILE A 10 1.15 6.09 -58.78
N VAL A 11 2.28 6.30 -58.10
CA VAL A 11 2.74 5.43 -57.02
C VAL A 11 2.06 5.89 -55.73
N PHE A 12 1.15 5.08 -55.21
CA PHE A 12 0.67 5.22 -53.83
C PHE A 12 1.82 4.89 -52.87
N LEU A 13 2.38 5.92 -52.23
CA LEU A 13 3.30 5.75 -51.11
C LEU A 13 2.47 5.35 -49.87
N ASN A 14 2.43 4.05 -49.57
CA ASN A 14 1.94 3.59 -48.27
C ASN A 14 2.95 3.98 -47.20
N ILE A 15 2.62 5.02 -46.42
CA ILE A 15 3.33 5.38 -45.19
C ILE A 15 3.00 4.29 -44.17
N VAL A 16 3.90 3.33 -43.98
CA VAL A 16 3.87 2.45 -42.81
C VAL A 16 4.40 3.25 -41.64
N SER A 17 3.50 3.67 -40.76
CA SER A 17 3.83 4.21 -39.45
C SER A 17 4.49 3.11 -38.62
N ALA A 18 5.81 3.23 -38.42
CA ALA A 18 6.54 2.40 -37.48
C ALA A 18 6.03 2.68 -36.06
N GLN A 19 5.17 1.81 -35.53
CA GLN A 19 4.91 1.76 -34.10
C GLN A 19 6.21 1.35 -33.41
N ALA A 20 6.79 2.26 -32.64
CA ALA A 20 7.92 1.96 -31.77
C ALA A 20 7.47 0.92 -30.73
N GLN A 21 7.83 -0.34 -30.97
CA GLN A 21 7.75 -1.40 -29.96
C GLN A 21 8.74 -1.07 -28.83
N ALA A 22 8.26 -1.12 -27.60
CA ALA A 22 9.13 -1.04 -26.43
C ALA A 22 10.20 -2.15 -26.50
N PRO A 23 11.46 -1.87 -26.13
CA PRO A 23 12.51 -2.89 -26.17
C PRO A 23 12.12 -4.09 -25.30
N GLN A 24 12.02 -5.25 -25.93
CA GLN A 24 11.82 -6.52 -25.24
C GLN A 24 13.03 -6.76 -24.33
N GLN A 25 12.80 -6.85 -23.01
CA GLN A 25 13.85 -7.26 -22.08
C GLN A 25 14.25 -8.71 -22.37
N PRO A 26 15.56 -9.04 -22.39
CA PRO A 26 16.00 -10.42 -22.58
C PRO A 26 15.42 -11.32 -21.48
N PRO A 27 15.13 -12.60 -21.78
CA PRO A 27 14.55 -13.52 -20.81
C PRO A 27 15.47 -13.66 -19.60
N ILE A 28 14.95 -13.34 -18.42
CA ILE A 28 15.62 -13.65 -17.14
C ILE A 28 15.49 -15.16 -16.95
N THR A 29 16.55 -15.88 -17.31
CA THR A 29 16.78 -17.25 -16.86
C THR A 29 16.92 -17.20 -15.35
N ALA A 30 15.90 -17.67 -14.62
CA ALA A 30 16.01 -17.84 -13.18
C ALA A 30 17.04 -18.96 -12.94
N LEU A 31 18.22 -18.59 -12.47
CA LEU A 31 19.15 -19.57 -11.90
C LEU A 31 18.47 -20.22 -10.70
N PRO A 32 18.61 -21.54 -10.49
CA PRO A 32 18.13 -22.18 -9.28
C PRO A 32 18.79 -21.50 -8.07
N GLU A 33 17.97 -20.95 -7.17
CA GLU A 33 18.46 -20.46 -5.89
C GLU A 33 18.98 -21.69 -5.11
N THR A 34 20.29 -21.81 -4.95
CA THR A 34 20.89 -22.78 -4.02
C THR A 34 20.30 -22.52 -2.63
N PRO A 35 19.89 -23.55 -1.85
CA PRO A 35 19.52 -23.36 -0.46
C PRO A 35 20.80 -23.02 0.32
N GLY A 36 21.18 -21.74 0.29
CA GLY A 36 22.27 -21.22 1.10
C GLY A 36 21.82 -21.25 2.55
N GLY A 37 22.51 -22.06 3.36
CA GLY A 37 22.34 -22.16 4.82
C GLY A 37 22.70 -20.86 5.54
N GLN A 38 21.90 -19.82 5.33
CA GLN A 38 21.72 -18.78 6.33
C GLN A 38 20.60 -19.27 7.23
N GLU A 39 20.87 -19.31 8.54
CA GLU A 39 19.85 -19.46 9.57
C GLU A 39 18.68 -18.53 9.20
N GLN A 40 17.54 -19.13 8.84
CA GLN A 40 16.41 -18.37 8.33
C GLN A 40 15.94 -17.46 9.46
N ALA A 41 16.22 -16.16 9.33
CA ALA A 41 15.78 -15.19 10.31
C ALA A 41 14.26 -15.34 10.52
N GLU A 42 13.83 -15.41 11.78
CA GLU A 42 12.43 -15.40 12.21
C GLU A 42 11.59 -14.52 11.28
N PRO A 43 10.46 -15.00 10.72
CA PRO A 43 9.68 -14.24 9.73
C PRO A 43 9.34 -12.81 10.19
N SER A 44 9.09 -12.62 11.48
CA SER A 44 8.92 -11.28 12.08
C SER A 44 10.14 -10.37 11.91
N GLU A 45 11.37 -10.86 12.12
CA GLU A 45 12.61 -10.09 11.90
C GLU A 45 12.90 -9.89 10.42
N ALA A 46 12.62 -10.88 9.58
CA ALA A 46 12.70 -10.75 8.13
C ALA A 46 11.79 -9.63 7.61
N MET A 47 10.56 -9.49 8.14
CA MET A 47 9.62 -8.43 7.78
C MET A 47 10.13 -7.05 8.24
N ARG A 48 10.63 -6.95 9.49
CA ARG A 48 11.29 -5.72 9.97
C ARG A 48 12.47 -5.31 9.07
N SER A 49 13.26 -6.29 8.63
CA SER A 49 14.41 -6.07 7.76
C SER A 49 13.99 -5.59 6.37
N LEU A 50 12.98 -6.20 5.75
CA LEU A 50 12.43 -5.76 4.48
C LEU A 50 11.93 -4.30 4.55
N ILE A 51 11.17 -3.94 5.58
CA ILE A 51 10.66 -2.56 5.75
C ILE A 51 11.82 -1.57 5.94
N ARG A 52 12.90 -1.96 6.62
CA ARG A 52 14.13 -1.16 6.74
C ARG A 52 14.83 -0.96 5.40
N ASP A 53 14.89 -2.00 4.57
CA ASP A 53 15.45 -1.88 3.23
C ASP A 53 14.60 -0.98 2.33
N ILE A 54 13.27 -1.08 2.40
CA ILE A 54 12.33 -0.17 1.72
C ILE A 54 12.53 1.28 2.15
N SER A 55 12.55 1.54 3.46
CA SER A 55 12.74 2.89 4.01
C SER A 55 14.08 3.48 3.60
N ARG A 56 15.18 2.71 3.72
CA ARG A 56 16.52 3.14 3.28
C ARG A 56 16.54 3.41 1.78
N TYR A 57 15.96 2.52 0.98
CA TYR A 57 15.90 2.68 -0.48
C TYR A 57 15.14 3.96 -0.85
N ALA A 58 13.91 4.13 -0.35
CA ALA A 58 13.06 5.24 -0.70
C ALA A 58 13.68 6.59 -0.30
N ARG A 59 14.22 6.66 0.92
CA ARG A 59 14.80 7.90 1.47
C ARG A 59 16.12 8.31 0.83
N ARG A 60 16.81 7.41 0.09
CA ARG A 60 17.93 7.78 -0.78
C ARG A 60 17.50 8.64 -1.97
N TYR A 61 16.31 8.39 -2.51
CA TYR A 61 15.78 9.16 -3.65
C TYR A 61 14.92 10.34 -3.23
N ASN A 62 14.20 10.23 -2.11
CA ASN A 62 13.45 11.33 -1.53
C ASN A 62 13.56 11.28 0.01
N LYS A 63 14.41 12.15 0.57
CA LYS A 63 14.70 12.22 2.02
C LYS A 63 13.44 12.38 2.90
N TYR A 64 12.36 12.95 2.36
CA TYR A 64 11.10 13.19 3.07
C TYR A 64 10.01 12.16 2.78
N PHE A 65 10.34 11.09 2.03
CA PHE A 65 9.38 10.04 1.70
C PHE A 65 8.91 9.31 2.95
N SER A 66 7.60 9.38 3.21
CA SER A 66 7.00 8.81 4.41
C SER A 66 6.77 7.31 4.26
N ILE A 67 7.07 6.55 5.31
CA ILE A 67 6.86 5.10 5.38
C ILE A 67 5.82 4.82 6.47
N VAL A 68 4.64 4.33 6.10
CA VAL A 68 3.60 3.90 7.02
C VAL A 68 3.38 2.41 6.83
N THR A 69 3.16 1.65 7.89
CA THR A 69 2.71 0.25 7.77
C THR A 69 1.20 0.16 7.96
N GLU A 70 0.57 -0.77 7.28
CA GLU A 70 -0.79 -1.21 7.60
C GLU A 70 -0.70 -2.54 8.36
N GLY A 71 -1.19 -2.52 9.60
CA GLY A 71 -1.00 -3.62 10.54
C GLY A 71 0.43 -3.72 11.09
N GLY A 72 0.82 -4.93 11.51
CA GLY A 72 2.16 -5.22 12.03
C GLY A 72 2.47 -4.61 13.40
N LEU A 73 1.45 -4.45 14.26
CA LEU A 73 1.65 -3.93 15.62
C LEU A 73 2.53 -4.86 16.47
N ASP A 74 2.38 -6.17 16.31
CA ASP A 74 3.07 -7.16 17.14
C ASP A 74 4.59 -7.16 16.88
N ILE A 75 5.03 -6.78 15.68
CA ILE A 75 6.46 -6.66 15.35
C ILE A 75 7.10 -5.35 15.84
N LEU A 76 6.36 -4.51 16.58
CA LEU A 76 6.95 -3.40 17.35
C LEU A 76 7.75 -3.87 18.55
N GLU A 77 7.55 -5.11 18.98
CA GLU A 77 8.29 -5.75 20.06
C GLU A 77 9.06 -6.96 19.52
N LYS A 78 10.12 -7.34 20.22
CA LYS A 78 10.91 -8.55 20.00
C LYS A 78 10.80 -9.40 21.25
N THR A 79 10.43 -10.66 21.08
CA THR A 79 10.46 -11.65 22.14
C THR A 79 11.92 -11.99 22.47
N ASP A 80 12.23 -12.17 23.75
CA ASP A 80 13.55 -12.64 24.18
C ASP A 80 13.74 -14.11 23.76
N GLN A 81 14.94 -14.45 23.27
CA GLN A 81 15.23 -15.79 22.75
C GLN A 81 15.39 -16.84 23.86
N VAL A 82 15.65 -16.41 25.09
CA VAL A 82 15.85 -17.28 26.27
C VAL A 82 14.58 -17.33 27.12
N ASP A 83 13.87 -16.21 27.27
CA ASP A 83 12.64 -16.12 28.05
C ASP A 83 11.48 -15.56 27.21
N ALA A 84 10.69 -16.44 26.61
CA ALA A 84 9.56 -16.07 25.74
C ALA A 84 8.47 -15.22 26.44
N THR A 85 8.51 -15.07 27.77
CA THR A 85 7.60 -14.18 28.51
C THR A 85 8.05 -12.72 28.49
N ARG A 86 9.29 -12.45 28.08
CA ARG A 86 9.87 -11.12 27.99
C ARG A 86 9.81 -10.61 26.56
N SER A 87 9.38 -9.36 26.42
CA SER A 87 9.46 -8.65 25.15
C SER A 87 10.14 -7.30 25.34
N SER A 88 10.85 -6.86 24.30
CA SER A 88 11.51 -5.55 24.27
C SER A 88 11.12 -4.77 23.01
N PRO A 89 11.00 -3.45 23.06
CA PRO A 89 10.67 -2.66 21.88
C PRO A 89 11.74 -2.77 20.78
N ALA A 90 11.31 -3.04 19.55
CA ALA A 90 12.12 -3.12 18.35
C ALA A 90 12.57 -1.74 17.85
N ASN A 91 13.31 -0.98 18.67
CA ASN A 91 13.55 0.46 18.47
C ASN A 91 14.14 0.82 17.08
N THR A 92 15.01 -0.03 16.51
CA THR A 92 15.55 0.19 15.17
C THR A 92 14.47 0.13 14.09
N TYR A 93 13.54 -0.82 14.20
CA TYR A 93 12.39 -0.92 13.31
C TYR A 93 11.43 0.26 13.53
N ILE A 94 11.12 0.60 14.79
CA ILE A 94 10.21 1.72 15.09
C ILE A 94 10.72 3.03 14.49
N ARG A 95 12.03 3.32 14.55
CA ARG A 95 12.63 4.54 13.95
C ARG A 95 12.65 4.54 12.42
N THR A 96 12.38 3.40 11.79
CA THR A 96 12.41 3.24 10.33
C THR A 96 11.13 3.74 9.67
N ILE A 97 10.01 3.69 10.39
CA ILE A 97 8.67 4.06 9.92
C ILE A 97 8.22 5.38 10.55
N ASP A 98 7.22 6.02 9.94
CA ASP A 98 6.68 7.33 10.35
C ASP A 98 5.25 7.20 10.93
N GLY A 99 4.59 6.09 10.67
CA GLY A 99 3.27 5.80 11.22
C GLY A 99 2.81 4.36 11.02
N ILE A 100 1.68 4.03 11.62
CA ILE A 100 0.99 2.74 11.52
C ILE A 100 -0.50 3.01 11.30
N ASN A 101 -1.08 2.38 10.30
CA ASN A 101 -2.52 2.25 10.11
C ASN A 101 -2.99 0.95 10.76
N ILE A 102 -3.78 1.06 11.81
CA ILE A 102 -4.38 -0.06 12.51
C ILE A 102 -5.71 -0.37 11.84
N LEU A 103 -5.85 -1.59 11.32
CA LEU A 103 -7.10 -2.08 10.77
C LEU A 103 -7.97 -2.67 11.88
N GLY A 104 -9.21 -2.20 11.98
CA GLY A 104 -10.22 -2.74 12.90
C GLY A 104 -9.84 -2.69 14.38
N LEU A 105 -9.35 -1.54 14.87
CA LEU A 105 -9.06 -1.36 16.30
C LEU A 105 -10.32 -1.49 17.16
N ASN A 106 -11.42 -0.93 16.67
CA ASN A 106 -12.72 -0.96 17.33
C ASN A 106 -13.69 -1.88 16.61
N TYR A 107 -13.68 -1.82 15.28
CA TYR A 107 -14.62 -2.55 14.44
C TYR A 107 -13.93 -3.09 13.19
N HIS A 108 -13.98 -4.39 12.98
CA HIS A 108 -13.47 -5.05 11.79
C HIS A 108 -14.61 -5.39 10.81
N PRO A 109 -14.32 -5.61 9.51
CA PRO A 109 -15.30 -6.14 8.56
C PRO A 109 -15.86 -7.48 9.06
N PRO A 110 -17.11 -7.83 8.71
CA PRO A 110 -17.66 -9.14 9.03
C PRO A 110 -16.74 -10.26 8.52
N ILE A 111 -16.56 -11.29 9.35
CA ILE A 111 -15.81 -12.50 8.98
C ILE A 111 -16.84 -13.56 8.60
N ASP A 112 -16.56 -14.37 7.58
CA ASP A 112 -17.50 -15.37 7.06
C ASP A 112 -18.14 -16.20 8.18
N GLY A 113 -19.47 -16.26 8.16
CA GLY A 113 -20.28 -16.96 9.16
C GLY A 113 -20.49 -16.22 10.49
N LYS A 114 -19.90 -15.03 10.69
CA LYS A 114 -20.06 -14.21 11.91
C LYS A 114 -20.53 -12.79 11.57
N LYS A 115 -21.61 -12.37 12.25
CA LYS A 115 -22.11 -10.98 12.19
C LYS A 115 -21.41 -10.04 13.17
N GLU A 116 -20.59 -10.58 14.07
CA GLU A 116 -19.82 -9.79 15.03
C GLU A 116 -18.75 -8.99 14.29
N ILE A 117 -18.73 -7.69 14.58
CA ILE A 117 -17.79 -6.73 13.99
C ILE A 117 -17.02 -5.99 15.06
N GLU A 118 -17.43 -6.04 16.33
CA GLU A 118 -16.70 -5.43 17.42
C GLU A 118 -15.45 -6.26 17.73
N THR A 119 -14.32 -5.57 17.74
CA THR A 119 -13.04 -6.19 18.04
C THR A 119 -13.01 -6.70 19.48
N GLU A 120 -12.69 -7.98 19.65
CA GLU A 120 -12.61 -8.65 20.95
C GLU A 120 -11.77 -7.84 21.95
N LYS A 121 -12.26 -7.70 23.18
CA LYS A 121 -11.64 -6.90 24.24
C LYS A 121 -10.14 -7.18 24.41
N LYS A 122 -9.72 -8.46 24.44
CA LYS A 122 -8.30 -8.82 24.62
C LYS A 122 -7.44 -8.34 23.45
N SER A 123 -7.92 -8.53 22.22
CA SER A 123 -7.23 -8.06 21.01
C SER A 123 -7.14 -6.54 20.99
N LYS A 124 -8.25 -5.85 21.27
CA LYS A 124 -8.31 -4.39 21.37
C LYS A 124 -7.37 -3.83 22.42
N ASP A 125 -7.33 -4.44 23.62
CA ASP A 125 -6.44 -4.01 24.71
C ASP A 125 -4.96 -4.16 24.31
N ASN A 126 -4.58 -5.26 23.65
CA ASN A 126 -3.23 -5.44 23.13
C ASN A 126 -2.89 -4.42 22.03
N MET A 127 -3.78 -4.20 21.07
CA MET A 127 -3.57 -3.20 20.02
C MET A 127 -3.42 -1.79 20.60
N LEU A 128 -4.22 -1.43 21.61
CA LEU A 128 -4.07 -0.15 22.31
C LEU A 128 -2.74 -0.02 23.03
N ARG A 129 -2.26 -1.09 23.69
CA ARG A 129 -0.95 -1.11 24.35
C ARG A 129 0.17 -0.84 23.34
N LEU A 130 0.16 -1.53 22.21
CA LEU A 130 1.16 -1.40 21.14
C LEU A 130 1.05 -0.06 20.40
N ALA A 131 -0.16 0.43 20.14
CA ALA A 131 -0.39 1.75 19.56
C ALA A 131 0.16 2.87 20.46
N ASN A 132 -0.02 2.75 21.77
CA ASN A 132 0.55 3.69 22.74
C ASN A 132 2.08 3.59 22.80
N LEU A 133 2.65 2.38 22.70
CA LEU A 133 4.10 2.15 22.60
C LEU A 133 4.70 2.88 21.38
N ALA A 134 4.06 2.74 20.21
CA ALA A 134 4.42 3.38 18.96
C ALA A 134 4.28 4.91 19.04
N LYS A 135 3.13 5.40 19.54
CA LYS A 135 2.85 6.83 19.70
C LYS A 135 3.86 7.52 20.62
N LYS A 136 4.22 6.89 21.75
CA LYS A 136 5.26 7.40 22.67
C LYS A 136 6.63 7.54 22.00
N ARG A 137 6.89 6.80 20.92
CA ARG A 137 8.12 6.89 20.10
C ARG A 137 7.98 7.81 18.89
N GLY A 138 6.89 8.58 18.82
CA GLY A 138 6.69 9.61 17.81
C GLY A 138 5.97 9.15 16.53
N LEU A 139 5.56 7.87 16.44
CA LEU A 139 4.80 7.39 15.29
C LEU A 139 3.40 8.00 15.27
N LYS A 140 2.91 8.31 14.06
CA LYS A 140 1.50 8.63 13.85
C LYS A 140 0.67 7.35 13.83
N ILE A 141 -0.42 7.37 14.59
CA ILE A 141 -1.36 6.25 14.67
C ILE A 141 -2.60 6.64 13.87
N PHE A 142 -2.73 6.00 12.72
CA PHE A 142 -3.93 5.98 11.91
C PHE A 142 -4.78 4.78 12.31
N VAL A 143 -6.09 4.92 12.23
CA VAL A 143 -7.01 3.81 12.52
C VAL A 143 -8.05 3.78 11.42
N THR A 144 -8.17 2.63 10.78
CA THR A 144 -9.22 2.33 9.80
C THR A 144 -10.17 1.33 10.42
N ASP A 145 -11.34 1.81 10.82
CA ASP A 145 -12.41 0.97 11.37
C ASP A 145 -13.51 0.73 10.33
N TYR A 146 -14.13 -0.44 10.36
CA TYR A 146 -15.35 -0.69 9.63
C TYR A 146 -16.54 0.03 10.28
N TYR A 147 -17.45 0.58 9.48
CA TYR A 147 -18.74 1.03 10.01
C TYR A 147 -19.90 0.38 9.26
N ALA A 148 -20.83 -0.22 10.02
CA ALA A 148 -22.09 -0.70 9.45
C ALA A 148 -23.17 0.39 9.36
N ASN A 149 -23.01 1.49 10.11
CA ASN A 149 -23.90 2.65 10.09
C ASN A 149 -23.23 3.88 10.74
N SER A 150 -23.86 5.04 10.58
CA SER A 150 -23.34 6.32 11.10
C SER A 150 -23.17 6.35 12.62
N ARG A 151 -23.97 5.60 13.39
CA ARG A 151 -23.83 5.52 14.86
C ARG A 151 -22.55 4.79 15.25
N ILE A 152 -22.21 3.70 14.58
CA ILE A 152 -20.96 2.96 14.79
C ILE A 152 -19.76 3.82 14.39
N ALA A 153 -19.84 4.46 13.21
CA ALA A 153 -18.80 5.38 12.78
C ALA A 153 -18.55 6.49 13.82
N GLN A 154 -19.61 7.13 14.33
CA GLN A 154 -19.51 8.14 15.38
C GLN A 154 -18.82 7.62 16.65
N LYS A 155 -19.15 6.42 17.11
CA LYS A 155 -18.50 5.79 18.26
C LYS A 155 -17.01 5.58 18.01
N ALA A 156 -16.64 5.03 16.85
CA ALA A 156 -15.25 4.81 16.46
C ALA A 156 -14.46 6.13 16.41
N TYR A 157 -15.00 7.17 15.74
CA TYR A 157 -14.38 8.50 15.71
C TYR A 157 -14.16 9.07 17.11
N ARG A 158 -15.19 9.08 17.96
CA ARG A 158 -15.08 9.63 19.33
C ARG A 158 -14.02 8.88 20.14
N PHE A 159 -14.00 7.55 20.05
CA PHE A 159 -13.02 6.74 20.74
C PHE A 159 -11.60 7.03 20.26
N ASN A 160 -11.34 6.94 18.95
CA ASN A 160 -10.01 7.14 18.37
C ASN A 160 -9.48 8.55 18.62
N LEU A 161 -10.32 9.58 18.48
CA LEU A 161 -9.95 10.96 18.78
C LEU A 161 -9.61 11.15 20.27
N SER A 162 -10.33 10.49 21.19
CA SER A 162 -10.01 10.54 22.63
C SER A 162 -8.62 9.97 22.95
N LYS A 163 -8.11 9.05 22.11
CA LYS A 163 -6.75 8.49 22.22
C LYS A 163 -5.71 9.33 21.47
N GLY A 164 -6.13 10.40 20.77
CA GLY A 164 -5.29 11.21 19.90
C GLY A 164 -4.77 10.43 18.69
N PHE A 165 -5.56 9.46 18.21
CA PHE A 165 -5.33 8.76 16.94
C PHE A 165 -6.04 9.52 15.81
N ILE A 166 -5.69 9.18 14.57
CA ILE A 166 -6.25 9.78 13.36
C ILE A 166 -7.19 8.75 12.74
N PRO A 167 -8.52 8.87 12.93
CA PRO A 167 -9.49 7.89 12.44
C PRO A 167 -9.93 8.11 10.99
N PHE A 168 -10.22 7.00 10.34
CA PHE A 168 -10.98 6.83 9.10
C PHE A 168 -11.96 5.69 9.34
N THR A 169 -13.20 5.85 8.89
CA THR A 169 -14.19 4.76 8.94
C THR A 169 -14.61 4.44 7.52
N ALA A 170 -14.52 3.18 7.14
CA ALA A 170 -14.86 2.73 5.81
C ALA A 170 -16.14 1.90 5.80
N GLU A 171 -16.94 2.10 4.76
CA GLU A 171 -17.97 1.15 4.35
C GLU A 171 -17.24 0.05 3.59
N SER A 172 -17.27 -1.18 4.10
CA SER A 172 -16.63 -2.32 3.42
C SER A 172 -17.58 -2.95 2.42
N LEU A 173 -17.08 -3.23 1.21
CA LEU A 173 -17.77 -4.06 0.22
C LEU A 173 -17.35 -5.54 0.29
N GLY A 174 -16.51 -5.92 1.27
CA GLY A 174 -15.99 -7.28 1.42
C GLY A 174 -15.24 -7.51 2.74
N SER A 175 -14.41 -8.55 2.80
CA SER A 175 -13.59 -8.92 3.97
C SER A 175 -12.11 -8.51 3.84
N ASP A 176 -11.72 -7.87 2.73
CA ASP A 176 -10.33 -7.67 2.32
C ASP A 176 -9.83 -6.22 2.45
N TYR A 177 -10.57 -5.35 3.13
CA TYR A 177 -10.24 -3.91 3.31
C TYR A 177 -10.00 -3.16 1.99
N THR A 178 -10.75 -3.53 0.94
CA THR A 178 -10.80 -2.77 -0.31
C THR A 178 -11.81 -1.62 -0.18
N PHE A 179 -11.40 -0.40 -0.54
CA PHE A 179 -12.22 0.81 -0.37
C PHE A 179 -12.42 1.53 -1.71
N ASP A 180 -13.66 1.58 -2.19
CA ASP A 180 -14.02 2.01 -3.54
C ASP A 180 -14.64 3.42 -3.63
N ARG A 181 -14.90 4.05 -2.48
CA ARG A 181 -15.63 5.32 -2.38
C ARG A 181 -15.25 6.12 -1.15
N ILE A 182 -15.35 7.45 -1.27
CA ILE A 182 -15.24 8.35 -0.14
C ILE A 182 -16.48 8.16 0.74
N PRO A 183 -16.34 7.89 2.07
CA PRO A 183 -17.49 7.68 2.93
C PRO A 183 -18.43 8.89 2.95
N SER A 184 -19.73 8.61 2.96
CA SER A 184 -20.77 9.63 3.13
C SER A 184 -20.82 10.18 4.56
N PHE A 185 -20.28 9.42 5.52
CA PHE A 185 -20.13 9.85 6.90
C PHE A 185 -18.66 9.78 7.37
N PRO A 186 -18.14 10.85 7.99
CA PRO A 186 -18.73 12.17 8.10
C PRO A 186 -18.81 12.83 6.71
N SER A 187 -19.80 13.70 6.49
CA SER A 187 -19.98 14.38 5.19
C SER A 187 -18.80 15.28 4.80
N ARG A 188 -17.97 15.64 5.78
CA ARG A 188 -16.69 16.32 5.62
C ARG A 188 -15.66 15.71 6.58
N PRO A 189 -14.36 15.72 6.26
CA PRO A 189 -13.33 15.25 7.17
C PRO A 189 -13.44 15.90 8.54
N ILE A 190 -13.39 15.11 9.62
CA ILE A 190 -13.30 15.67 10.97
C ILE A 190 -11.92 16.33 11.14
N ASN A 191 -11.86 17.47 11.82
CA ASN A 191 -10.64 18.26 12.00
C ASN A 191 -10.01 18.76 10.68
N GLU A 192 -10.83 19.22 9.72
CA GLU A 192 -10.31 19.88 8.52
C GLU A 192 -9.26 20.95 8.87
N ASN A 193 -8.26 21.05 8.01
CA ASN A 193 -7.07 21.83 8.28
C ASN A 193 -6.64 22.61 7.03
N PRO A 194 -6.61 23.95 7.06
CA PRO A 194 -6.23 24.77 5.90
C PRO A 194 -4.71 24.83 5.69
N LYS A 195 -3.90 24.16 6.53
CA LYS A 195 -2.44 24.20 6.41
C LYS A 195 -1.95 23.28 5.29
N ASN A 196 -0.84 23.70 4.67
CA ASN A 196 -0.06 22.85 3.75
C ASN A 196 0.61 21.71 4.52
N MET A 197 0.44 20.49 4.04
CA MET A 197 1.10 19.32 4.64
C MET A 197 2.49 19.13 4.04
N ILE A 198 3.50 19.26 4.90
CA ILE A 198 4.93 19.01 4.58
C ILE A 198 5.43 17.66 5.14
N GLY A 199 4.59 16.96 5.90
CA GLY A 199 4.91 15.69 6.55
C GLY A 199 3.85 15.31 7.58
N LEU A 200 4.00 14.15 8.21
CA LEU A 200 2.95 13.56 9.03
C LEU A 200 2.67 14.30 10.35
N LYS A 201 3.61 15.11 10.87
CA LYS A 201 3.50 15.75 12.20
C LYS A 201 2.18 16.52 12.40
N SER A 202 1.71 17.21 11.37
CA SER A 202 0.53 18.10 11.42
C SER A 202 -0.76 17.50 10.85
N VAL A 203 -0.73 16.24 10.42
CA VAL A 203 -1.89 15.54 9.86
C VAL A 203 -2.94 15.34 10.95
N LYS A 204 -4.20 15.64 10.63
CA LYS A 204 -5.34 15.54 11.54
C LYS A 204 -6.45 14.61 11.05
N ASN A 205 -6.46 14.27 9.77
CA ASN A 205 -7.43 13.36 9.14
C ASN A 205 -6.81 12.69 7.93
N PHE A 206 -7.40 11.58 7.51
CA PHE A 206 -6.99 10.87 6.31
C PHE A 206 -8.16 10.09 5.72
N VAL A 207 -7.98 9.64 4.49
CA VAL A 207 -8.89 8.71 3.80
C VAL A 207 -8.04 7.70 3.02
N GLN A 208 -8.54 6.48 2.90
CA GLN A 208 -7.93 5.43 2.10
C GLN A 208 -8.94 4.92 1.08
N ILE A 209 -8.62 5.09 -0.20
CA ILE A 209 -9.44 4.68 -1.36
C ILE A 209 -8.55 3.88 -2.31
N THR A 210 -8.51 2.56 -2.12
CA THR A 210 -7.63 1.63 -2.84
C THR A 210 -8.25 1.03 -4.09
N ASP A 211 -9.55 1.23 -4.31
CA ASP A 211 -10.21 0.87 -5.56
C ASP A 211 -10.80 2.11 -6.22
N SER A 212 -10.38 2.37 -7.45
CA SER A 212 -10.88 3.49 -8.25
C SER A 212 -11.79 3.02 -9.40
N SER A 213 -12.32 1.80 -9.33
CA SER A 213 -13.14 1.20 -10.39
C SER A 213 -14.43 1.95 -10.67
N ASN A 214 -14.96 2.68 -9.69
CA ASN A 214 -16.13 3.55 -9.81
C ASN A 214 -15.91 4.81 -10.66
N TYR A 215 -14.67 5.10 -11.07
CA TYR A 215 -14.35 6.31 -11.85
C TYR A 215 -13.91 5.91 -13.25
N ASP A 216 -14.55 6.42 -14.29
CA ASP A 216 -14.23 6.04 -15.67
C ASP A 216 -12.80 6.35 -16.08
N ARG A 217 -12.34 7.56 -15.71
CA ARG A 217 -10.99 8.06 -16.03
C ARG A 217 -10.24 8.43 -14.75
N GLN A 218 -8.91 8.45 -14.84
CA GLN A 218 -8.05 8.96 -13.78
C GLN A 218 -8.44 10.39 -13.37
N GLN A 219 -8.81 11.24 -14.34
CA GLN A 219 -9.21 12.63 -14.07
C GLN A 219 -10.46 12.73 -13.19
N ASP A 220 -11.43 11.83 -13.36
CA ASP A 220 -12.67 11.86 -12.59
C ASP A 220 -12.39 11.52 -11.11
N PHE A 221 -11.50 10.56 -10.86
CA PHE A 221 -11.02 10.25 -9.52
C PHE A 221 -10.20 11.39 -8.89
N VAL A 222 -9.35 12.04 -9.67
CA VAL A 222 -8.56 13.20 -9.22
C VAL A 222 -9.50 14.35 -8.80
N ILE A 223 -10.55 14.63 -9.59
CA ILE A 223 -11.53 15.68 -9.28
C ILE A 223 -12.26 15.35 -7.98
N GLU A 224 -12.71 14.10 -7.83
CA GLU A 224 -13.43 13.66 -6.63
C GLU A 224 -12.57 13.86 -5.36
N LEU A 225 -11.32 13.39 -5.39
CA LEU A 225 -10.40 13.60 -4.27
C LEU A 225 -10.12 15.08 -4.05
N SER A 226 -9.92 15.88 -5.11
CA SER A 226 -9.66 17.32 -5.03
C SER A 226 -10.82 18.09 -4.39
N ASN A 227 -12.04 17.57 -4.44
CA ASN A 227 -13.22 18.13 -3.80
C ASN A 227 -13.34 17.85 -2.29
N THR A 228 -12.32 17.22 -1.68
CA THR A 228 -12.26 16.96 -0.23
C THR A 228 -11.12 17.73 0.46
N ASN A 229 -11.13 17.75 1.80
CA ASN A 229 -10.13 18.46 2.62
C ASN A 229 -9.27 17.52 3.48
N PHE A 230 -9.05 16.29 3.03
CA PHE A 230 -8.19 15.35 3.76
C PHE A 230 -6.72 15.80 3.76
N ASP A 231 -6.03 15.67 4.90
CA ASP A 231 -4.58 15.96 5.05
C ASP A 231 -3.72 14.88 4.38
N VAL A 232 -4.18 13.62 4.39
CA VAL A 232 -3.55 12.48 3.71
C VAL A 232 -4.62 11.74 2.91
N VAL A 233 -4.31 11.39 1.66
CA VAL A 233 -5.07 10.43 0.87
C VAL A 233 -4.18 9.23 0.57
N VAL A 234 -4.67 8.02 0.85
CA VAL A 234 -3.99 6.77 0.52
C VAL A 234 -4.74 6.13 -0.65
N ILE A 235 -4.03 5.82 -1.73
CA ILE A 235 -4.63 5.25 -2.96
C ILE A 235 -3.79 4.11 -3.51
N ASP A 236 -4.38 3.27 -4.36
CA ASP A 236 -3.59 2.32 -5.15
C ASP A 236 -2.69 3.06 -6.17
N VAL A 237 -1.59 2.41 -6.54
CA VAL A 237 -0.65 2.88 -7.57
C VAL A 237 -1.28 2.84 -8.96
N PHE A 238 -2.27 1.97 -9.16
CA PHE A 238 -2.91 1.69 -10.42
C PHE A 238 -4.40 2.05 -10.37
N HIS A 239 -4.82 2.91 -11.29
CA HIS A 239 -6.22 3.15 -11.60
C HIS A 239 -6.88 1.86 -12.10
N LYS A 240 -7.98 1.48 -11.44
CA LYS A 240 -8.71 0.22 -11.70
C LYS A 240 -7.81 -1.03 -11.61
N GLY A 241 -6.82 -0.99 -10.72
CA GLY A 241 -5.86 -2.08 -10.48
C GLY A 241 -4.85 -2.36 -11.60
N ARG A 242 -5.00 -1.74 -12.79
CA ARG A 242 -4.20 -2.10 -13.99
C ARG A 242 -3.42 -0.94 -14.60
N GLN A 243 -3.95 0.28 -14.58
CA GLN A 243 -3.35 1.41 -15.28
C GLN A 243 -2.58 2.32 -14.30
N PRO A 244 -1.24 2.44 -14.38
CA PRO A 244 -0.51 3.28 -13.43
C PRO A 244 -0.98 4.74 -13.51
N PHE A 245 -1.15 5.38 -12.36
CA PHE A 245 -1.46 6.81 -12.34
C PHE A 245 -0.31 7.62 -12.96
N LYS A 246 -0.67 8.59 -13.81
CA LYS A 246 0.32 9.53 -14.36
C LYS A 246 0.80 10.49 -13.28
N LYS A 247 2.04 10.96 -13.37
CA LYS A 247 2.61 11.97 -12.45
C LYS A 247 1.72 13.21 -12.31
N ALA A 248 1.11 13.68 -13.41
CA ALA A 248 0.17 14.80 -13.39
C ALA A 248 -1.09 14.51 -12.56
N ALA A 249 -1.62 13.28 -12.61
CA ALA A 249 -2.76 12.88 -11.79
C ALA A 249 -2.37 12.89 -10.30
N ILE A 250 -1.20 12.34 -9.97
CA ILE A 250 -0.68 12.39 -8.58
C ILE A 250 -0.52 13.84 -8.11
N GLN A 251 0.03 14.74 -8.93
CA GLN A 251 0.13 16.16 -8.56
C GLN A 251 -1.25 16.82 -8.36
N GLY A 252 -2.23 16.50 -9.20
CA GLY A 252 -3.60 17.00 -9.06
C GLY A 252 -4.22 16.63 -7.70
N MET A 253 -3.98 15.40 -7.22
CA MET A 253 -4.49 14.91 -5.94
C MET A 253 -3.83 15.57 -4.71
N LYS A 254 -2.75 16.34 -4.89
CA LYS A 254 -2.02 16.98 -3.79
C LYS A 254 -2.67 18.26 -3.26
N PHE A 255 -3.82 18.68 -3.79
CA PHE A 255 -4.49 19.90 -3.34
C PHE A 255 -5.85 19.58 -2.72
N LYS A 256 -6.13 20.16 -1.56
CA LYS A 256 -7.42 20.16 -0.88
C LYS A 256 -8.42 21.03 -1.65
N LYS A 257 -9.72 20.84 -1.41
CA LYS A 257 -10.76 21.74 -1.90
C LYS A 257 -10.52 23.19 -1.48
N LEU A 258 -9.98 23.39 -0.28
CA LEU A 258 -9.57 24.70 0.25
C LEU A 258 -8.25 25.24 -0.33
N GLY A 259 -7.65 24.56 -1.33
CA GLY A 259 -6.43 24.99 -2.04
C GLY A 259 -5.11 24.61 -1.35
N ALA A 260 -5.13 24.26 -0.07
CA ALA A 260 -3.91 23.87 0.64
C ALA A 260 -3.40 22.49 0.20
N ARG A 261 -2.07 22.30 0.25
CA ARG A 261 -1.43 21.03 -0.09
C ARG A 261 -1.76 19.93 0.92
N ARG A 262 -2.07 18.72 0.44
CA ARG A 262 -2.16 17.46 1.19
C ARG A 262 -1.04 16.50 0.78
N LEU A 263 -0.89 15.41 1.53
CA LEU A 263 0.00 14.29 1.16
C LEU A 263 -0.78 13.22 0.40
N VAL A 264 -0.16 12.65 -0.63
CA VAL A 264 -0.71 11.52 -1.40
C VAL A 264 0.20 10.32 -1.21
N PHE A 265 -0.31 9.24 -0.61
CA PHE A 265 0.42 8.01 -0.31
C PHE A 265 -0.05 6.86 -1.21
N ALA A 266 0.90 6.04 -1.65
CA ALA A 266 0.62 4.82 -2.39
C ALA A 266 0.36 3.67 -1.42
N TYR A 267 -0.65 2.84 -1.67
CA TYR A 267 -0.75 1.51 -1.08
C TYR A 267 0.14 0.53 -1.85
N MET A 268 0.97 -0.23 -1.13
CA MET A 268 1.83 -1.25 -1.72
C MET A 268 1.87 -2.48 -0.81
N ASN A 269 1.40 -3.63 -1.30
CA ASN A 269 1.54 -4.88 -0.58
C ASN A 269 2.97 -5.42 -0.68
N ILE A 270 3.57 -5.79 0.45
CA ILE A 270 4.95 -6.32 0.52
C ILE A 270 5.04 -7.75 1.05
N GLY A 271 3.94 -8.27 1.60
CA GLY A 271 3.84 -9.63 2.15
C GLY A 271 3.00 -10.59 1.30
N ALA A 272 2.48 -10.13 0.18
CA ALA A 272 1.79 -10.95 -0.82
C ALA A 272 2.06 -10.45 -2.24
N ALA A 273 2.03 -11.37 -3.19
CA ALA A 273 2.02 -11.12 -4.63
C ALA A 273 0.59 -11.17 -5.15
N GLU A 274 0.25 -10.30 -6.08
CA GLU A 274 -1.06 -10.22 -6.71
C GLU A 274 -0.90 -10.56 -8.20
N SER A 275 -1.65 -11.55 -8.69
CA SER A 275 -1.52 -12.14 -10.04
C SER A 275 -1.77 -11.13 -11.16
N TYR A 276 -2.51 -10.07 -10.87
CA TYR A 276 -2.88 -9.01 -11.81
C TYR A 276 -1.90 -7.83 -11.84
N ARG A 277 -0.81 -7.86 -11.06
CA ARG A 277 0.18 -6.76 -11.04
C ARG A 277 1.24 -6.93 -12.13
N TYR A 278 1.83 -5.80 -12.53
CA TYR A 278 2.83 -5.72 -13.60
C TYR A 278 4.08 -6.62 -13.41
N TYR A 279 4.42 -6.96 -12.17
CA TYR A 279 5.57 -7.80 -11.86
C TYR A 279 5.27 -9.30 -12.08
N TRP A 280 4.00 -9.70 -12.04
CA TRP A 280 3.58 -11.07 -12.25
C TRP A 280 4.00 -11.53 -13.66
N LYS A 281 4.34 -12.82 -13.78
CA LYS A 281 4.72 -13.43 -15.06
C LYS A 281 3.79 -14.60 -15.30
N ASP A 282 3.38 -14.83 -16.54
CA ASP A 282 2.40 -15.87 -16.90
C ASP A 282 2.78 -17.28 -16.42
N ARG A 283 4.08 -17.56 -16.28
CA ARG A 283 4.60 -18.84 -15.76
C ARG A 283 4.59 -18.97 -14.23
N TRP A 284 4.23 -17.91 -13.51
CA TRP A 284 4.19 -17.93 -12.06
C TRP A 284 2.93 -18.64 -11.58
N LYS A 285 3.08 -19.42 -10.51
CA LYS A 285 2.04 -20.17 -9.82
C LYS A 285 2.54 -20.48 -8.42
N GLU A 286 1.68 -21.05 -7.59
CA GLU A 286 2.07 -21.54 -6.27
C GLU A 286 3.33 -22.43 -6.35
N GLY A 287 4.32 -22.16 -5.49
CA GLY A 287 5.63 -22.80 -5.45
C GLY A 287 6.60 -22.38 -6.56
N GLN A 288 6.19 -21.56 -7.54
CA GLN A 288 7.03 -21.17 -8.67
C GLN A 288 6.80 -19.71 -9.09
N PRO A 289 7.77 -18.80 -8.91
CA PRO A 289 9.09 -18.99 -8.29
C PRO A 289 8.99 -19.32 -6.80
N ALA A 290 10.09 -19.77 -6.20
CA ALA A 290 10.12 -20.24 -4.81
C ALA A 290 9.67 -19.22 -3.76
N PHE A 291 9.56 -17.93 -4.10
CA PHE A 291 8.98 -16.94 -3.20
C PHE A 291 7.45 -16.87 -3.24
N ILE A 292 6.77 -17.50 -4.19
CA ILE A 292 5.30 -17.57 -4.25
C ILE A 292 4.85 -18.80 -3.48
N SER A 293 4.15 -18.59 -2.36
CA SER A 293 3.54 -19.65 -1.55
C SER A 293 2.05 -19.78 -1.91
N SER A 294 1.24 -20.30 -1.00
CA SER A 294 -0.19 -20.52 -1.16
C SER A 294 -1.00 -19.24 -1.34
N ALA A 295 -2.19 -19.38 -1.93
CA ALA A 295 -3.14 -18.28 -2.04
C ALA A 295 -3.62 -17.82 -0.65
N THR A 296 -3.83 -16.51 -0.48
CA THR A 296 -4.37 -15.94 0.75
C THR A 296 -5.85 -16.30 0.91
N PRO A 297 -6.33 -16.57 2.14
CA PRO A 297 -7.73 -16.87 2.37
C PRO A 297 -8.66 -15.79 1.79
N GLY A 298 -9.68 -16.23 1.05
CA GLY A 298 -10.69 -15.34 0.44
C GLY A 298 -10.25 -14.62 -0.84
N ASN A 299 -9.00 -14.75 -1.30
CA ASN A 299 -8.54 -14.15 -2.54
C ASN A 299 -7.57 -15.08 -3.31
N PRO A 300 -8.04 -15.80 -4.35
CA PRO A 300 -7.22 -16.75 -5.11
C PRO A 300 -6.18 -16.06 -6.01
N ASP A 301 -6.34 -14.76 -6.27
CA ASP A 301 -5.41 -13.97 -7.08
C ASP A 301 -4.29 -13.32 -6.26
N LYS A 302 -4.25 -13.59 -4.94
CA LYS A 302 -3.27 -13.05 -4.02
C LYS A 302 -2.57 -14.20 -3.32
N TYR A 303 -1.25 -14.22 -3.36
CA TYR A 303 -0.41 -15.30 -2.85
C TYR A 303 0.50 -14.80 -1.75
N TYR A 304 0.65 -15.56 -0.66
CA TYR A 304 1.68 -15.28 0.33
C TYR A 304 3.06 -15.30 -0.34
N VAL A 305 3.95 -14.42 0.10
CA VAL A 305 5.33 -14.40 -0.41
C VAL A 305 6.34 -14.62 0.68
N GLU A 306 7.34 -15.45 0.40
CA GLU A 306 8.53 -15.58 1.24
C GLU A 306 9.37 -14.30 1.11
N PHE A 307 8.93 -13.26 1.80
CA PHE A 307 9.36 -11.87 1.61
C PHE A 307 10.84 -11.63 1.95
N TRP A 308 11.50 -12.59 2.60
CA TRP A 308 12.95 -12.58 2.82
C TRP A 308 13.76 -12.90 1.56
N ARG A 309 13.18 -13.58 0.56
CA ARG A 309 13.91 -14.04 -0.63
C ARG A 309 14.46 -12.87 -1.45
N PRO A 310 15.72 -12.94 -1.92
CA PRO A 310 16.34 -11.88 -2.71
C PRO A 310 15.55 -11.53 -3.99
N SER A 311 14.95 -12.54 -4.63
CA SER A 311 14.14 -12.39 -5.84
C SER A 311 12.90 -11.52 -5.61
N TRP A 312 12.16 -11.71 -4.51
CA TRP A 312 11.09 -10.80 -4.09
C TRP A 312 11.61 -9.41 -3.72
N LYS A 313 12.68 -9.34 -2.91
CA LYS A 313 13.30 -8.05 -2.52
C LYS A 313 13.71 -7.21 -3.73
N LYS A 314 14.18 -7.85 -4.81
CA LYS A 314 14.53 -7.18 -6.07
C LYS A 314 13.32 -6.53 -6.75
N ILE A 315 12.15 -7.16 -6.70
CA ILE A 315 10.90 -6.58 -7.22
C ILE A 315 10.52 -5.32 -6.43
N ILE A 316 10.66 -5.36 -5.09
CA ILE A 316 10.25 -4.23 -4.25
C ILE A 316 11.28 -3.10 -4.26
N THR A 317 12.56 -3.39 -4.04
CA THR A 317 13.65 -2.40 -3.78
C THR A 317 14.93 -2.61 -4.60
N GLY A 318 14.90 -3.40 -5.69
CA GLY A 318 16.11 -3.80 -6.39
C GLY A 318 16.87 -2.65 -7.09
N ASN A 319 16.21 -1.90 -7.96
CA ASN A 319 16.82 -0.85 -8.79
C ASN A 319 15.75 0.12 -9.33
N THR A 320 16.08 0.90 -10.37
CA THR A 320 15.18 1.85 -11.02
C THR A 320 13.98 1.21 -11.75
N SER A 321 13.88 -0.13 -11.76
CA SER A 321 12.71 -0.88 -12.23
C SER A 321 11.89 -1.48 -11.08
N SER A 322 12.25 -1.22 -9.82
CA SER A 322 11.56 -1.78 -8.66
C SER A 322 10.28 -1.01 -8.32
N TYR A 323 9.37 -1.66 -7.62
CA TYR A 323 8.05 -1.12 -7.31
C TYR A 323 8.13 0.20 -6.54
N ILE A 324 8.94 0.25 -5.47
CA ILE A 324 9.09 1.49 -4.68
C ILE A 324 9.69 2.64 -5.51
N TYR A 325 10.58 2.34 -6.47
CA TYR A 325 11.15 3.37 -7.34
C TYR A 325 10.06 3.95 -8.25
N GLY A 326 9.22 3.12 -8.84
CA GLY A 326 8.07 3.56 -9.65
C GLY A 326 7.14 4.49 -8.88
N ILE A 327 6.82 4.16 -7.63
CA ILE A 327 6.00 4.99 -6.73
C ILE A 327 6.66 6.37 -6.51
N ILE A 328 7.96 6.41 -6.27
CA ILE A 328 8.71 7.66 -6.08
C ILE A 328 8.70 8.50 -7.36
N GLN A 329 8.91 7.88 -8.53
CA GLN A 329 8.94 8.58 -9.82
C GLN A 329 7.58 9.14 -10.23
N GLN A 330 6.48 8.45 -9.90
CA GLN A 330 5.12 8.96 -10.07
C GLN A 330 4.85 10.18 -9.17
N GLY A 331 5.66 10.39 -8.15
CA GLY A 331 5.64 11.59 -7.32
C GLY A 331 4.77 11.48 -6.09
N PHE A 332 4.50 10.26 -5.59
CA PHE A 332 3.88 10.07 -4.28
C PHE A 332 4.73 10.67 -3.14
N ASP A 333 4.10 11.12 -2.06
CA ASP A 333 4.77 11.70 -0.90
C ASP A 333 5.21 10.62 0.12
N GLY A 334 4.69 9.41 -0.01
CA GLY A 334 4.95 8.29 0.88
C GLY A 334 4.25 7.02 0.43
N VAL A 335 4.39 5.97 1.23
CA VAL A 335 3.79 4.66 1.00
C VAL A 335 3.18 4.11 2.28
N VAL A 336 2.03 3.44 2.14
CA VAL A 336 1.43 2.55 3.13
C VAL A 336 1.76 1.11 2.71
N LEU A 337 2.55 0.42 3.54
CA LEU A 337 3.00 -0.94 3.31
C LEU A 337 1.95 -1.91 3.84
N GLY A 338 1.26 -2.59 2.94
CA GLY A 338 0.28 -3.64 3.26
C GLY A 338 0.90 -5.04 3.33
N GLY A 339 0.15 -5.99 3.89
CA GLY A 339 0.60 -7.38 4.03
C GLY A 339 1.68 -7.57 5.09
N VAL A 340 1.87 -6.61 6.00
CA VAL A 340 2.89 -6.71 7.05
C VAL A 340 2.61 -7.91 7.94
N ASP A 341 1.36 -8.12 8.36
CA ASP A 341 0.95 -9.26 9.21
C ASP A 341 1.09 -10.63 8.54
N ASN A 342 1.42 -10.70 7.25
CA ASN A 342 1.66 -11.98 6.56
C ASN A 342 2.88 -12.73 7.09
N TYR A 343 3.74 -12.10 7.91
CA TYR A 343 4.78 -12.82 8.63
C TYR A 343 4.19 -13.92 9.54
N LYS A 344 2.98 -13.72 10.08
CA LYS A 344 2.31 -14.67 11.00
C LYS A 344 2.01 -16.02 10.34
N PHE A 345 1.70 -16.01 9.04
CA PHE A 345 1.49 -17.21 8.25
C PHE A 345 2.74 -18.11 8.26
N PHE A 346 3.93 -17.50 8.13
CA PHE A 346 5.19 -18.22 8.15
C PHE A 346 5.64 -18.57 9.59
N ASP A 347 5.33 -17.75 10.59
CA ASP A 347 5.55 -18.11 12.00
C ASP A 347 4.74 -19.35 12.41
N SER A 348 3.57 -19.58 11.80
CA SER A 348 2.73 -20.76 12.04
C SER A 348 3.10 -22.00 11.22
N GLY A 349 4.17 -21.95 10.42
CA GLY A 349 4.63 -23.10 9.61
C GLY A 349 4.16 -23.14 8.16
N GLY A 350 3.42 -22.13 7.70
CA GLY A 350 2.86 -22.06 6.34
C GLY A 350 1.55 -22.80 6.15
#